data_AF-A0A401IZX0-F1
#
_entry.id   AF-A0A401IZX0-F1
#
_cell.length_a   1.000
_cell.length_b   1.000
_cell.length_c   1.000
_cell.angle_alpha   90.00
_cell.angle_beta   90.00
_cell.angle_gamma   90.00
#
_symmetry.space_group_name_H-M   'P 1'
#
loop_
_entity.id
_entity.type
_entity.pdbx_description
1 polymer ?
#
loop_
_entity_poly.entity_id
_entity_poly.type
_entity_poly.pdbx_seq_one_letter_code
_entity_poly.pdbx_strand_id
1 'polypeptide(L)'
;MRLRVRLGYALLIAAGFCAANPTPAQQANRDVARRAAIHPISTAADMRLWLSRVPVTRAFPPDFETMLRGQASLYVIEMSTAPGCLPCADLWSKLLALRARYGWQVRTIGAEEAMLRSGRLGLPWVGSPVAWVRAATDPNRMVPIAIGTDHGPNIARNAWLAARMLTGARTAVGVRAMSKFTGIVGVRAPASSNPKGR
;
A
#
# COMPACT_ATOMS: atom_id res chain seq x y z
N MET A 1 -6.43 74.76 -33.83
CA MET A 1 -7.78 74.28 -33.47
C MET A 1 -7.72 72.75 -33.40
N ARG A 2 -8.15 72.15 -32.28
CA ARG A 2 -8.02 70.72 -31.98
C ARG A 2 -8.79 69.85 -32.99
N LEU A 3 -8.23 68.73 -33.45
CA LEU A 3 -8.99 67.47 -33.51
C LEU A 3 -8.13 66.20 -33.65
N ARG A 4 -8.64 65.17 -32.99
CA ARG A 4 -8.09 63.85 -32.68
C ARG A 4 -7.94 62.95 -33.91
N VAL A 5 -6.90 62.13 -33.95
CA VAL A 5 -6.93 60.84 -34.66
C VAL A 5 -6.40 59.74 -33.73
N ARG A 6 -7.14 58.63 -33.74
CA ARG A 6 -7.15 57.56 -32.73
C ARG A 6 -5.96 56.63 -32.88
N LEU A 7 -5.37 56.27 -31.74
CA LEU A 7 -4.35 55.25 -31.56
C LEU A 7 -4.99 53.87 -31.74
N GLY A 8 -4.65 53.16 -32.83
CA GLY A 8 -5.03 51.76 -33.03
C GLY A 8 -4.04 50.85 -32.32
N TYR A 9 -4.48 50.17 -31.26
CA TYR A 9 -3.73 49.10 -30.60
C TYR A 9 -3.76 47.84 -31.47
N ALA A 10 -2.62 47.42 -31.99
CA ALA A 10 -2.41 46.06 -32.48
C ALA A 10 -1.94 45.20 -31.30
N LEU A 11 -2.82 44.36 -30.77
CA LEU A 11 -2.50 43.37 -29.73
C LEU A 11 -1.98 42.10 -30.41
N LEU A 12 -0.67 41.90 -30.42
CA LEU A 12 -0.04 40.63 -30.78
C LEU A 12 -0.17 39.67 -29.60
N ILE A 13 -1.02 38.64 -29.72
CA ILE A 13 -1.07 37.51 -28.79
C ILE A 13 0.01 36.52 -29.21
N ALA A 14 1.16 36.55 -28.53
CA ALA A 14 2.14 35.47 -28.60
C ALA A 14 1.67 34.33 -27.69
N ALA A 15 1.11 33.27 -28.28
CA ALA A 15 0.81 32.03 -27.58
C ALA A 15 2.13 31.31 -27.25
N GLY A 16 2.61 31.45 -26.02
CA GLY A 16 3.72 30.68 -25.49
C GLY A 16 3.30 29.23 -25.29
N PHE A 17 3.72 28.35 -26.20
CA PHE A 17 3.71 26.90 -25.96
C PHE A 17 4.71 26.59 -24.83
N CYS A 18 4.21 26.31 -23.63
CA CYS A 18 4.99 25.62 -22.61
C CYS A 18 5.28 24.20 -23.11
N ALA A 19 6.43 23.99 -23.72
CA ALA A 19 6.99 22.67 -23.94
C ALA A 19 7.29 22.05 -22.56
N ALA A 20 6.39 21.22 -22.06
CA ALA A 20 6.70 20.33 -20.96
C ALA A 20 7.77 19.35 -21.45
N ASN A 21 9.02 19.56 -21.04
CA ASN A 21 10.09 18.61 -21.30
C ASN A 21 9.68 17.26 -20.69
N PRO A 22 9.59 16.17 -21.46
CA PRO A 22 9.41 14.85 -20.86
C PRO A 22 10.67 14.56 -20.05
N THR A 23 10.54 14.55 -18.73
CA THR A 23 11.59 14.04 -17.86
C THR A 23 11.82 12.58 -18.25
N PRO A 24 13.05 12.16 -18.62
CA PRO A 24 13.30 10.77 -18.91
C PRO A 24 12.97 9.96 -17.66
N ALA A 25 12.13 8.94 -17.80
CA ALA A 25 11.84 8.01 -16.73
C ALA A 25 13.18 7.41 -16.27
N GLN A 26 13.61 7.76 -15.05
CA GLN A 26 14.84 7.28 -14.44
C GLN A 26 14.83 5.75 -14.51
N GLN A 27 15.73 5.15 -15.31
CA GLN A 27 15.91 3.71 -15.32
C GLN A 27 16.12 3.26 -13.87
N ALA A 28 15.28 2.36 -13.38
CA ALA A 28 15.34 1.88 -12.00
C ALA A 28 16.70 1.21 -11.76
N ASN A 29 17.65 1.99 -11.22
CA ASN A 29 18.97 1.52 -10.88
C ASN A 29 18.81 0.46 -9.77
N ARG A 30 19.16 -0.79 -10.07
CA ARG A 30 19.04 -1.92 -9.15
C ARG A 30 19.75 -1.67 -7.81
N ASP A 31 20.83 -0.89 -7.80
CA ASP A 31 21.55 -0.55 -6.57
C ASP A 31 20.85 0.55 -5.76
N VAL A 32 20.08 1.42 -6.40
CA VAL A 32 19.21 2.41 -5.71
C VAL A 32 17.97 1.69 -5.16
N ALA A 33 17.42 0.73 -5.91
CA ALA A 33 16.37 -0.18 -5.45
C ALA A 33 16.77 -1.00 -4.23
N ARG A 34 17.97 -1.60 -4.27
CA ARG A 34 18.50 -2.38 -3.15
C ARG A 34 18.71 -1.52 -1.90
N ARG A 35 19.13 -0.26 -2.05
CA ARG A 35 19.35 0.68 -0.94
C ARG A 35 18.06 1.28 -0.38
N ALA A 36 17.02 1.42 -1.20
CA ALA A 36 15.70 1.92 -0.79
C ALA A 36 14.77 0.83 -0.23
N ALA A 37 15.14 -0.45 -0.38
CA ALA A 37 14.34 -1.55 0.11
C ALA A 37 14.20 -1.49 1.64
N ILE A 38 12.96 -1.41 2.13
CA ILE A 38 12.62 -1.42 3.58
C ILE A 38 13.19 -2.70 4.24
N HIS A 39 13.33 -3.78 3.46
CA HIS A 39 13.90 -5.05 3.90
C HIS A 39 14.96 -5.53 2.89
N PRO A 40 16.25 -5.61 3.26
CA PRO A 40 17.31 -6.07 2.36
C PRO A 40 17.29 -7.61 2.27
N ILE A 41 16.17 -8.16 1.80
CA ILE A 41 15.99 -9.61 1.67
C ILE A 41 16.38 -9.99 0.25
N SER A 42 17.57 -10.55 0.13
CA SER A 42 18.16 -10.92 -1.15
C SER A 42 18.21 -12.44 -1.35
N THR A 43 18.08 -13.20 -0.26
CA THR A 43 18.14 -14.67 -0.27
C THR A 43 16.99 -15.30 0.52
N ALA A 44 16.76 -16.59 0.27
CA ALA A 44 15.82 -17.38 1.08
C ALA A 44 16.26 -17.49 2.55
N ALA A 45 17.56 -17.40 2.85
CA ALA A 45 18.08 -17.40 4.22
C ALA A 45 17.72 -16.08 4.94
N ASP A 46 17.92 -14.93 4.28
CA ASP A 46 17.52 -13.61 4.79
C ASP A 46 16.02 -13.59 5.09
N MET A 47 15.21 -14.18 4.21
CA MET A 47 13.77 -14.30 4.40
C MET A 47 13.40 -15.14 5.62
N ARG A 48 14.03 -16.31 5.80
CA ARG A 48 13.77 -17.15 6.99
C ARG A 48 14.15 -16.43 8.28
N LEU A 49 15.31 -15.77 8.28
CA LEU A 49 15.79 -14.99 9.41
C LEU A 49 14.91 -13.77 9.69
N TRP A 50 14.30 -13.18 8.67
CA TRP A 50 13.30 -12.13 8.84
C TRP A 50 12.03 -12.69 9.47
N LEU A 51 11.46 -13.74 8.88
CA LEU A 51 10.20 -14.34 9.32
C LEU A 51 10.27 -14.90 10.75
N SER A 52 11.44 -15.34 11.22
CA SER A 52 11.62 -15.78 12.62
C SER A 52 11.41 -14.66 13.64
N ARG A 53 11.57 -13.40 13.22
CA ARG A 53 11.35 -12.21 14.07
C ARG A 53 9.93 -11.67 14.00
N VAL A 54 9.21 -11.97 12.91
CA VAL A 54 7.83 -11.50 12.71
C VAL A 54 6.86 -12.36 13.51
N PRO A 55 6.08 -11.78 14.45
CA PRO A 55 5.09 -12.52 15.20
C PRO A 55 4.02 -13.13 14.27
N VAL A 56 3.65 -14.38 14.51
CA VAL A 56 2.60 -15.07 13.76
C VAL A 56 1.26 -14.87 14.47
N THR A 57 0.23 -14.45 13.73
CA THR A 57 -1.15 -14.41 14.24
C THR A 57 -1.65 -15.83 14.47
N ARG A 58 -2.10 -16.11 15.70
CA ARG A 58 -2.58 -17.44 16.11
C ARG A 58 -4.06 -17.48 16.44
N ALA A 59 -4.67 -16.33 16.75
CA ALA A 59 -6.09 -16.24 17.05
C ALA A 59 -6.78 -15.29 16.06
N PHE A 60 -8.05 -15.59 15.77
CA PHE A 60 -8.87 -14.87 14.81
C PHE A 60 -10.29 -14.71 15.35
N PRO A 61 -11.03 -13.68 14.91
CA PRO A 61 -12.47 -13.55 15.19
C PRO A 61 -13.26 -14.79 14.72
N PRO A 62 -14.38 -15.15 15.36
CA PRO A 62 -15.19 -16.32 14.97
C PRO A 62 -15.71 -16.25 13.52
N ASP A 63 -15.95 -15.06 13.00
CA ASP A 63 -16.45 -14.82 11.63
C ASP A 63 -15.33 -14.72 10.59
N PHE A 64 -14.06 -14.86 10.98
CA PHE A 64 -12.90 -14.53 10.14
C PHE A 64 -12.92 -15.23 8.78
N GLU A 65 -13.02 -16.56 8.77
CA GLU A 65 -12.98 -17.30 7.51
C GLU A 65 -14.27 -17.13 6.68
N THR A 66 -15.42 -17.10 7.36
CA THR A 66 -16.73 -16.89 6.72
C THR A 66 -16.77 -15.54 6.01
N MET A 67 -16.27 -14.48 6.66
CA MET A 67 -16.18 -13.15 6.07
C MET A 67 -15.21 -13.12 4.90
N LEU A 68 -14.01 -13.70 5.05
CA LEU A 68 -13.04 -13.75 3.95
C LEU A 68 -13.63 -14.45 2.73
N ARG A 69 -14.24 -15.63 2.88
CA ARG A 69 -14.86 -16.33 1.74
C ARG A 69 -16.06 -15.56 1.18
N GLY A 70 -16.96 -15.10 2.04
CA GLY A 70 -18.20 -14.44 1.65
C GLY A 70 -18.03 -13.10 0.96
N GLN A 71 -16.90 -12.40 1.18
CA GLN A 71 -16.64 -11.08 0.59
C GLN A 71 -15.56 -11.09 -0.50
N ALA A 72 -15.06 -12.26 -0.90
CA ALA A 72 -13.93 -12.36 -1.83
C ALA A 72 -14.16 -11.64 -3.18
N SER A 73 -15.40 -11.60 -3.67
CA SER A 73 -15.75 -10.92 -4.94
C SER A 73 -15.81 -9.39 -4.83
N LEU A 74 -15.87 -8.84 -3.62
CA LEU A 74 -15.97 -7.39 -3.39
C LEU A 74 -14.60 -6.70 -3.44
N TYR A 75 -13.52 -7.46 -3.46
CA TYR A 75 -12.17 -6.96 -3.32
C TYR A 75 -11.19 -7.65 -4.27
N VAL A 76 -10.11 -6.94 -4.57
CA VAL A 76 -8.97 -7.50 -5.31
C VAL A 76 -7.71 -7.19 -4.52
N ILE A 77 -6.82 -8.18 -4.39
CA ILE A 77 -5.46 -7.96 -3.90
C ILE A 77 -4.60 -7.55 -5.09
N GLU A 78 -3.95 -6.40 -4.97
CA GLU A 78 -3.08 -5.83 -5.97
C GLU A 78 -1.63 -5.83 -5.50
N MET A 79 -0.72 -6.22 -6.38
CA MET A 79 0.68 -6.44 -6.06
C MET A 79 1.59 -5.59 -6.97
N SER A 80 2.54 -4.90 -6.36
CA SER A 80 3.49 -4.00 -7.06
C SER A 80 4.57 -4.71 -7.88
N THR A 81 4.72 -6.02 -7.71
CA THR A 81 5.73 -6.85 -8.38
C THR A 81 5.07 -8.05 -9.02
N ALA A 82 5.67 -8.61 -10.07
CA ALA A 82 5.20 -9.85 -10.69
C ALA A 82 5.66 -11.11 -9.91
N PRO A 83 4.99 -12.27 -10.11
CA PRO A 83 5.47 -13.55 -9.60
C PRO A 83 6.93 -13.84 -10.02
N GLY A 84 7.68 -14.58 -9.20
CA GLY A 84 9.09 -14.89 -9.45
C GLY A 84 10.09 -13.81 -9.02
N CYS A 85 9.62 -12.72 -8.42
CA CYS A 85 10.48 -11.72 -7.82
C CYS A 85 11.17 -12.27 -6.54
N LEU A 86 12.48 -12.48 -6.62
CA LEU A 86 13.32 -12.90 -5.48
C LEU A 86 13.30 -11.93 -4.29
N PRO A 87 13.39 -10.59 -4.48
CA PRO A 87 13.20 -9.60 -3.41
C PRO A 87 11.78 -9.61 -2.81
N CYS A 88 10.86 -10.41 -3.36
CA CYS A 88 9.49 -10.52 -2.90
C CYS A 88 9.25 -11.47 -1.74
N ALA A 89 10.30 -12.14 -1.30
CA ALA A 89 10.37 -12.94 -0.08
C ALA A 89 9.10 -13.78 0.18
N ASP A 90 8.71 -14.50 -0.87
CA ASP A 90 7.63 -15.47 -0.86
C ASP A 90 6.21 -14.89 -0.64
N LEU A 91 6.04 -13.56 -0.71
CA LEU A 91 4.72 -12.94 -0.59
C LEU A 91 3.76 -13.44 -1.68
N TRP A 92 4.26 -13.65 -2.90
CA TRP A 92 3.46 -14.19 -4.01
C TRP A 92 2.90 -15.59 -3.72
N SER A 93 3.72 -16.53 -3.25
CA SER A 93 3.25 -17.88 -2.91
C SER A 93 2.19 -17.84 -1.82
N LYS A 94 2.36 -16.97 -0.81
CA LYS A 94 1.38 -16.80 0.27
C LYS A 94 0.07 -16.17 -0.22
N LEU A 95 0.15 -15.22 -1.16
CA LEU A 95 -1.03 -14.62 -1.79
C LEU A 95 -1.75 -15.64 -2.68
N LEU A 96 -1.03 -16.49 -3.41
CA LEU A 96 -1.63 -17.58 -4.19
C LEU A 96 -2.30 -18.63 -3.28
N ALA A 97 -1.70 -18.96 -2.14
CA ALA A 97 -2.33 -19.81 -1.14
C ALA A 97 -3.58 -19.17 -0.54
N LEU A 98 -3.56 -17.85 -0.29
CA LEU A 98 -4.73 -17.08 0.16
C LEU A 98 -5.84 -17.12 -0.88
N ARG A 99 -5.51 -16.90 -2.16
CA ARG A 99 -6.45 -17.03 -3.29
C ARG A 99 -7.09 -18.41 -3.32
N ALA A 100 -6.29 -19.47 -3.23
CA ALA A 100 -6.79 -20.83 -3.25
C ALA A 100 -7.72 -21.13 -2.04
N ARG A 101 -7.39 -20.62 -0.85
CA ARG A 101 -8.14 -20.89 0.38
C ARG A 101 -9.42 -20.07 0.53
N TYR A 102 -9.41 -18.81 0.09
CA TYR A 102 -10.50 -17.86 0.36
C TYR A 102 -11.18 -17.30 -0.90
N GLY A 103 -10.67 -17.59 -2.10
CA GLY A 103 -11.26 -17.13 -3.37
C GLY A 103 -10.92 -15.69 -3.78
N TRP A 104 -10.04 -15.00 -3.05
CA TRP A 104 -9.67 -13.62 -3.33
C TRP A 104 -8.81 -13.54 -4.59
N GLN A 105 -9.18 -12.67 -5.52
CA GLN A 105 -8.37 -12.44 -6.72
C GLN A 105 -7.09 -11.68 -6.36
N VAL A 106 -5.99 -12.09 -6.99
CA VAL A 106 -4.67 -11.46 -6.83
C VAL A 106 -4.18 -11.07 -8.22
N ARG A 107 -3.78 -9.82 -8.40
CA ARG A 107 -3.24 -9.32 -9.68
C ARG A 107 -2.08 -8.36 -9.47
N THR A 108 -1.28 -8.18 -10.52
CA THR A 108 -0.23 -7.14 -10.56
C THR A 108 -0.83 -5.78 -10.89
N ILE A 109 -0.15 -4.72 -10.46
CA ILE A 109 -0.36 -3.35 -10.95
C ILE A 109 0.88 -2.88 -11.71
N GLY A 110 0.70 -1.85 -12.54
CA GLY A 110 1.81 -1.24 -13.29
C GLY A 110 2.83 -0.58 -12.36
N ALA A 111 4.08 -0.49 -12.82
CA ALA A 111 5.18 0.07 -12.02
C ALA A 111 4.95 1.52 -11.61
N GLU A 112 4.43 2.36 -12.51
CA GLU A 112 4.12 3.77 -12.23
C GLU A 112 3.02 3.90 -11.15
N GLU A 113 1.96 3.12 -11.26
CA GLU A 113 0.89 3.09 -10.26
C GLU A 113 1.41 2.61 -8.90
N ALA A 114 2.28 1.59 -8.89
CA ALA A 114 2.93 1.12 -7.68
C ALA A 114 3.81 2.19 -7.04
N MET A 115 4.55 2.96 -7.84
CA MET A 115 5.35 4.11 -7.37
C MET A 115 4.47 5.17 -6.71
N LEU A 116 3.41 5.60 -7.39
CA LEU A 116 2.51 6.64 -6.89
C LEU A 116 1.86 6.24 -5.56
N ARG A 117 1.35 5.00 -5.47
CA ARG A 117 0.73 4.48 -4.25
C ARG A 117 1.72 4.37 -3.10
N SER A 118 2.95 3.93 -3.38
CA SER A 118 3.98 3.78 -2.35
C SER A 118 4.48 5.14 -1.86
N GLY A 119 4.65 6.11 -2.77
CA GLY A 119 5.01 7.49 -2.43
C GLY A 119 3.99 8.18 -1.53
N ARG A 120 2.68 8.00 -1.79
CA ARG A 120 1.60 8.53 -0.92
C ARG A 120 1.66 8.01 0.52
N LEU A 121 2.22 6.82 0.71
CA LEU A 121 2.37 6.18 2.01
C LEU A 121 3.72 6.50 2.68
N GLY A 122 4.55 7.35 2.05
CA GLY A 122 5.91 7.64 2.51
C GLY A 122 6.79 6.39 2.52
N LEU A 123 6.42 5.35 1.77
CA LEU A 123 7.22 4.13 1.67
C LEU A 123 8.44 4.45 0.80
N PRO A 124 9.67 4.26 1.29
CA PRO A 124 10.86 4.46 0.47
C PRO A 124 10.80 3.46 -0.67
N TRP A 125 10.55 3.92 -1.90
CA TRP A 125 10.35 3.01 -3.03
C TRP A 125 11.46 3.15 -4.06
N VAL A 126 12.20 2.05 -4.25
CA VAL A 126 12.33 1.35 -5.54
C VAL A 126 12.41 -0.16 -5.24
N GLY A 127 11.55 -0.99 -5.86
CA GLY A 127 11.70 -2.46 -5.91
C GLY A 127 11.13 -3.31 -4.75
N SER A 128 10.41 -2.73 -3.80
CA SER A 128 9.84 -3.48 -2.68
C SER A 128 8.43 -4.03 -2.95
N PRO A 129 8.10 -5.23 -2.45
CA PRO A 129 6.85 -5.93 -2.74
C PRO A 129 5.77 -5.46 -1.78
N VAL A 130 4.92 -4.56 -2.23
CA VAL A 130 3.74 -4.12 -1.48
C VAL A 130 2.49 -4.74 -2.09
N ALA A 131 1.63 -5.25 -1.21
CA ALA A 131 0.28 -5.72 -1.53
C ALA A 131 -0.76 -4.77 -0.95
N TRP A 132 -1.80 -4.48 -1.73
CA TRP A 132 -2.96 -3.69 -1.32
C TRP A 132 -4.23 -4.51 -1.48
N VAL A 133 -5.19 -4.32 -0.59
CA VAL A 133 -6.58 -4.68 -0.84
C VAL A 133 -7.29 -3.46 -1.40
N ARG A 134 -7.95 -3.60 -2.54
CA ARG A 134 -8.74 -2.55 -3.18
C ARG A 134 -10.19 -2.98 -3.32
N ALA A 135 -11.12 -2.06 -3.12
CA ALA A 135 -12.54 -2.29 -3.39
C ALA A 135 -12.76 -2.51 -4.90
N ALA A 136 -13.54 -3.53 -5.28
CA ALA A 136 -13.83 -3.81 -6.68
C ALA A 136 -14.59 -2.67 -7.36
N THR A 137 -15.45 -1.97 -6.61
CA THR A 137 -16.32 -0.88 -7.08
C THR A 137 -15.67 0.49 -7.10
N ASP A 138 -14.51 0.67 -6.44
CA ASP A 138 -13.83 1.96 -6.38
C ASP A 138 -12.31 1.77 -6.43
N PRO A 139 -11.67 2.14 -7.56
CA PRO A 139 -10.24 1.94 -7.72
C PRO A 139 -9.38 2.83 -6.79
N ASN A 140 -9.95 3.91 -6.24
CA ASN A 140 -9.24 4.84 -5.37
C ASN A 140 -9.28 4.41 -3.89
N ARG A 141 -10.14 3.45 -3.53
CA ARG A 141 -10.28 2.96 -2.16
C ARG A 141 -9.49 1.68 -1.97
N MET A 142 -8.33 1.83 -1.34
CA MET A 142 -7.39 0.73 -1.10
C MET A 142 -6.70 0.85 0.26
N VAL A 143 -6.25 -0.28 0.80
CA VAL A 143 -5.52 -0.38 2.06
C VAL A 143 -4.29 -1.26 1.85
N PRO A 144 -3.07 -0.80 2.20
CA PRO A 144 -1.88 -1.65 2.16
C PRO A 144 -1.99 -2.76 3.22
N ILE A 145 -1.70 -4.01 2.83
CA ILE A 145 -1.86 -5.17 3.71
C ILE A 145 -0.59 -5.98 3.95
N ALA A 146 0.45 -5.82 3.13
CA ALA A 146 1.73 -6.48 3.36
C ALA A 146 2.86 -5.77 2.63
N ILE A 147 4.04 -5.78 3.23
CA ILE A 147 5.29 -5.38 2.59
C ILE A 147 6.27 -6.54 2.75
N GLY A 148 6.59 -7.18 1.64
CA GLY A 148 7.82 -7.91 1.35
C GLY A 148 8.34 -8.97 2.29
N THR A 149 7.65 -9.32 3.38
CA THR A 149 7.92 -10.49 4.22
C THR A 149 6.93 -10.52 5.38
N ASP A 150 5.88 -11.31 5.22
CA ASP A 150 4.96 -11.59 6.33
C ASP A 150 4.52 -13.06 6.29
N HIS A 151 3.92 -13.54 7.37
CA HIS A 151 3.36 -14.88 7.46
C HIS A 151 2.00 -14.94 6.77
N GLY A 152 1.67 -16.07 6.15
CA GLY A 152 0.35 -16.29 5.52
C GLY A 152 -0.85 -15.94 6.43
N PRO A 153 -0.87 -16.40 7.70
CA PRO A 153 -1.88 -16.01 8.68
C PRO A 153 -2.01 -14.49 8.90
N ASN A 154 -0.90 -13.76 8.86
CA ASN A 154 -0.88 -12.30 9.02
C ASN A 154 -1.41 -11.60 7.77
N ILE A 155 -1.10 -12.10 6.57
CA ILE A 155 -1.64 -11.57 5.32
C ILE A 155 -3.16 -11.73 5.29
N ALA A 156 -3.67 -12.91 5.64
CA ALA A 156 -5.11 -13.15 5.72
C ALA A 156 -5.79 -12.23 6.76
N ARG A 157 -5.16 -12.06 7.93
CA ARG A 157 -5.58 -11.08 8.95
C ARG A 157 -5.68 -9.67 8.37
N ASN A 158 -4.64 -9.22 7.68
CA ASN A 158 -4.58 -7.86 7.15
C ASN A 158 -5.61 -7.66 6.03
N ALA A 159 -5.87 -8.69 5.22
CA ALA A 159 -6.95 -8.66 4.22
C ALA A 159 -8.33 -8.51 4.88
N TRP A 160 -8.58 -9.26 5.96
CA TRP A 160 -9.82 -9.15 6.74
C TRP A 160 -10.00 -7.73 7.33
N LEU A 161 -8.93 -7.17 7.91
CA LEU A 161 -8.93 -5.80 8.44
C LEU A 161 -9.18 -4.75 7.37
N ALA A 162 -8.52 -4.90 6.22
CA ALA A 162 -8.69 -4.00 5.09
C ALA A 162 -10.13 -3.99 4.58
N ALA A 163 -10.76 -5.16 4.43
CA ALA A 163 -12.17 -5.27 4.07
C ALA A 163 -13.05 -4.48 5.06
N ARG A 164 -12.82 -4.66 6.36
CA ARG A 164 -13.57 -3.95 7.41
C ARG A 164 -13.40 -2.43 7.29
N MET A 165 -12.17 -1.94 7.11
CA MET A 165 -11.89 -0.51 6.88
C MET A 165 -12.61 0.01 5.63
N LEU A 166 -12.59 -0.75 4.54
CA LEU A 166 -13.24 -0.40 3.27
C LEU A 166 -14.78 -0.48 3.34
N THR A 167 -15.35 -1.22 4.28
CA THR A 167 -16.80 -1.15 4.58
C THR A 167 -17.20 -0.03 5.54
N GLY A 168 -16.24 0.78 6.01
CA GLY A 168 -16.51 1.91 6.91
C GLY A 168 -16.41 1.59 8.39
N ALA A 169 -15.93 0.40 8.78
CA ALA A 169 -15.58 0.15 10.18
C ALA A 169 -14.41 1.07 10.57
N ARG A 170 -14.55 1.82 11.69
CA ARG A 170 -13.46 2.67 12.18
C ARG A 170 -12.21 1.82 12.37
N THR A 171 -11.11 2.22 11.70
CA THR A 171 -9.78 1.59 11.79
C THR A 171 -9.40 1.20 13.21
N ALA A 172 -9.60 2.10 14.18
CA ALA A 172 -9.28 1.86 15.58
C ALA A 172 -10.08 0.71 16.22
N VAL A 173 -11.32 0.46 15.76
CA VAL A 173 -12.15 -0.67 16.22
C VAL A 173 -11.64 -1.98 15.62
N GLY A 174 -11.29 -2.00 14.32
CA GLY A 174 -10.67 -3.17 13.69
C GLY A 174 -9.34 -3.54 14.34
N VAL A 175 -8.47 -2.56 14.55
CA VAL A 175 -7.16 -2.75 15.20
C VAL A 175 -7.31 -3.19 16.65
N ARG A 176 -8.23 -2.59 17.44
CA ARG A 176 -8.49 -3.02 18.82
C ARG A 176 -9.10 -4.42 18.92
N ALA A 177 -10.02 -4.76 18.00
CA ALA A 177 -10.58 -6.09 17.93
C ALA A 177 -9.46 -7.11 17.68
N MET A 178 -8.52 -6.80 16.78
CA MET A 178 -7.39 -7.69 16.46
C MET A 178 -6.25 -7.67 17.46
N SER A 179 -5.97 -6.56 18.16
CA SER A 179 -4.90 -6.52 19.18
C SER A 179 -5.14 -7.52 20.31
N LYS A 180 -6.42 -7.83 20.58
CA LYS A 180 -6.85 -8.92 21.47
C LYS A 180 -6.42 -10.31 20.96
N PHE A 181 -6.32 -10.51 19.65
CA PHE A 181 -6.09 -11.81 19.02
C PHE A 181 -4.68 -11.98 18.41
N THR A 182 -3.93 -10.88 18.21
CA THR A 182 -2.57 -10.91 17.63
C THR A 182 -1.46 -10.78 18.66
N GLY A 183 -1.76 -10.41 19.90
CA GLY A 183 -0.74 -10.12 20.92
C GLY A 183 0.11 -8.89 20.62
N ILE A 184 -0.23 -8.11 19.58
CA ILE A 184 0.42 -6.83 19.25
C ILE A 184 -0.20 -5.75 20.15
N VAL A 185 0.14 -5.76 21.44
CA VAL A 185 -0.13 -4.63 22.34
C VAL A 185 1.16 -4.31 23.07
N GLY A 186 1.79 -3.21 22.66
CA GLY A 186 3.02 -2.70 23.28
C GLY A 186 3.28 -1.21 23.09
N VAL A 187 2.40 -0.46 22.39
CA VAL A 187 2.50 1.01 22.38
C VAL A 187 1.44 1.53 23.34
N ARG A 188 1.86 1.83 24.58
CA ARG A 188 1.09 2.69 25.48
C ARG A 188 0.75 3.98 24.71
N ALA A 189 -0.52 4.36 24.69
CA ALA A 189 -0.88 5.71 24.30
C ALA A 189 -0.05 6.68 25.16
N PRO A 190 0.51 7.77 24.59
CA PRO A 190 1.16 8.78 25.40
C PRO A 190 0.17 9.23 26.48
N ALA A 191 0.58 9.15 27.74
CA ALA A 191 -0.19 9.73 28.82
C ALA A 191 -0.34 11.23 28.51
N SER A 192 -1.56 11.68 28.32
CA SER A 192 -1.89 13.10 28.26
C SER A 192 -1.56 13.71 29.61
N SER A 193 -0.35 14.25 29.78
CA SER A 193 -0.04 15.18 30.87
C SER A 193 -0.71 16.50 30.54
N ASN A 194 -1.95 16.68 30.99
CA ASN A 194 -2.54 17.99 31.09
C ASN A 194 -2.32 18.45 32.54
N PRO A 195 -1.38 19.37 32.83
CA PRO A 195 -1.32 19.99 34.14
C PRO A 195 -2.58 20.85 34.26
N LYS A 196 -3.51 20.46 35.13
CA LYS A 196 -4.58 21.36 35.53
C LYS A 196 -3.93 22.60 36.12
N GLY A 197 -4.30 23.75 35.56
CA GLY A 197 -3.98 25.07 36.06
C GLY A 197 -4.30 25.18 37.55
N ARG A 198 -3.44 25.92 38.22
CA ARG A 198 -3.59 26.41 39.58
C ARG A 198 -4.20 27.80 39.53
#